data_AF-A0A1C4MRU7-F1
#
_entry.id   AF-A0A1C4MRU7-F1
#
_cell.length_a   1.000
_cell.length_b   1.000
_cell.length_c   1.000
_cell.angle_alpha   90.00
_cell.angle_beta   90.00
_cell.angle_gamma   90.00
#
_symmetry.space_group_name_H-M   'P 1'
#
loop_
_entity.id
_entity.type
_entity.pdbx_description
1 polymer ?
#
loop_
_entity_poly.entity_id
_entity_poly.type
_entity_poly.pdbx_seq_one_letter_code
_entity_poly.pdbx_strand_id
1 'polypeptide(L)'
;MVVWAGRGRVPGVGTRLRPLAAERGLPTDASETVRAEFGRWPGEVFGATWITWAEVKRVDWDEPAETIDRRVHRYQRTADGLRYVGKAVWDAGHAEALGTPDSISDPVEGWPEGTEWTVGDTVFRAQKIRRRDAVQPGGEWQPVWTAMETLASLHGDDNVRLVVWFDN
;
A
#
# COMPACT_ATOMS: atom_id res chain seq x y z
N MET A 1 4.47 6.91 25.42
CA MET A 1 3.56 6.91 24.27
C MET A 1 4.16 7.78 23.19
N VAL A 2 4.66 7.17 22.11
CA VAL A 2 5.24 7.91 20.98
C VAL A 2 4.26 7.79 19.82
N VAL A 3 3.79 8.94 19.35
CA VAL A 3 2.87 9.06 18.22
C VAL A 3 3.65 9.64 17.06
N TRP A 4 3.75 8.87 15.98
CA TRP A 4 4.23 9.38 14.69
C TRP A 4 3.03 9.60 13.78
N ALA A 5 2.97 10.79 13.17
CA ALA A 5 1.87 11.22 12.31
C ALA A 5 2.42 11.61 10.93
N GLY A 6 1.77 11.13 9.87
CA GLY A 6 2.14 11.43 8.50
C GLY A 6 0.92 11.46 7.58
N ARG A 7 0.96 12.35 6.58
CA ARG A 7 0.04 12.36 5.45
C ARG A 7 0.43 11.21 4.53
N GLY A 8 -0.39 10.16 4.49
CA GLY A 8 -0.18 9.05 3.57
C GLY A 8 -0.87 9.33 2.24
N ARG A 9 -0.19 9.07 1.12
CA ARG A 9 -0.90 8.76 -0.13
C ARG A 9 -1.38 7.33 0.01
N VAL A 10 -2.66 7.03 -0.21
CA VAL A 10 -3.16 5.64 -0.19
C VAL A 10 -2.35 4.81 -1.19
N PRO A 11 -1.60 3.79 -0.78
CA PRO A 11 -0.98 2.86 -1.73
C PRO A 11 -2.10 2.09 -2.43
N GLY A 12 -2.47 2.54 -3.63
CA GLY A 12 -3.41 1.84 -4.50
C GLY A 12 -4.88 2.01 -4.09
N VAL A 13 -5.55 3.01 -4.68
CA VAL A 13 -7.02 3.13 -4.80
C VAL A 13 -7.62 2.00 -5.68
N GLY A 14 -7.06 0.79 -5.61
CA GLY A 14 -7.43 -0.37 -6.43
C GLY A 14 -7.05 -1.72 -5.82
N THR A 15 -6.37 -1.74 -4.67
CA THR A 15 -6.01 -2.99 -3.99
C THR A 15 -7.10 -3.38 -3.00
N ARG A 16 -7.84 -4.47 -3.24
CA ARG A 16 -8.87 -4.98 -2.32
C ARG A 16 -8.26 -5.79 -1.17
N LEU A 17 -7.29 -5.19 -0.48
CA LEU A 17 -6.80 -5.67 0.82
C LEU A 17 -7.68 -5.05 1.91
N ARG A 18 -8.15 -5.87 2.85
CA ARG A 18 -8.81 -5.34 4.04
C ARG A 18 -7.83 -4.46 4.83
N PRO A 19 -8.25 -3.26 5.30
CA PRO A 19 -7.40 -2.44 6.15
C PRO A 19 -6.98 -3.19 7.41
N LEU A 20 -5.72 -3.03 7.83
CA LEU A 20 -5.21 -3.64 9.06
C LEU A 20 -5.83 -3.00 10.32
N ALA A 21 -6.12 -1.70 10.23
CA ALA A 21 -6.78 -0.92 11.26
C ALA A 21 -7.80 -0.01 10.58
N ALA A 22 -9.01 -0.51 10.35
CA ALA A 22 -10.08 0.30 9.74
C ALA A 22 -10.67 1.27 10.77
N GLU A 23 -10.84 2.53 10.37
CA GLU A 23 -11.79 3.49 10.96
C GLU A 23 -11.70 3.68 12.48
N ARG A 24 -10.49 3.59 13.05
CA ARG A 24 -10.30 3.78 14.50
C ARG A 24 -10.33 5.25 14.93
N GLY A 25 -10.33 6.19 13.98
CA GLY A 25 -10.19 7.61 14.24
C GLY A 25 -8.78 7.97 14.76
N LEU A 26 -8.66 9.14 15.38
CA LEU A 26 -7.45 9.47 16.15
C LEU A 26 -7.48 8.74 17.50
N PRO A 27 -6.31 8.30 18.02
CA PRO A 27 -6.22 7.83 19.39
C PRO A 27 -6.74 8.88 20.38
N THR A 28 -7.47 8.45 21.42
CA THR A 28 -8.05 9.35 22.43
C THR A 28 -6.99 10.15 23.18
N ASP A 29 -5.81 9.58 23.33
CA ASP A 29 -4.60 10.11 23.94
C ASP A 29 -3.61 10.68 22.90
N ALA A 30 -4.06 10.97 21.67
CA ALA A 30 -3.24 11.71 20.70
C ALA A 30 -2.79 13.07 21.28
N SER A 31 -1.52 13.44 21.03
CA SER A 31 -0.99 14.72 21.50
C SER A 31 -1.72 15.90 20.86
N GLU A 32 -1.68 17.05 21.52
CA GLU A 32 -2.24 18.30 20.97
C GLU A 32 -1.64 18.64 19.61
N THR A 33 -0.34 18.40 19.41
CA THR A 33 0.33 18.57 18.11
C THR A 33 -0.32 17.71 17.01
N VAL A 34 -0.60 16.43 17.28
CA VAL A 34 -1.22 15.54 16.29
C VAL A 34 -2.65 15.97 15.99
N ARG A 35 -3.42 16.35 17.02
CA ARG A 35 -4.78 16.86 16.83
C ARG A 35 -4.80 18.18 16.04
N ALA A 36 -3.84 19.06 16.31
CA ALA A 36 -3.70 20.32 15.59
C ALA A 36 -3.37 20.08 14.12
N GLU A 37 -2.39 19.22 13.81
CA GLU A 37 -2.04 18.89 12.42
C GLU A 37 -3.20 18.23 11.67
N PHE A 38 -3.94 17.31 12.30
CA PHE A 38 -5.14 16.74 11.69
C PHE A 38 -6.22 17.81 11.44
N GLY A 39 -6.42 18.73 12.38
CA GLY A 39 -7.41 19.81 12.28
C GLY A 39 -7.08 20.92 11.27
N ARG A 40 -5.86 20.98 10.73
CA ARG A 40 -5.46 21.97 9.72
C ARG A 40 -6.13 21.77 8.36
N TRP A 41 -6.69 20.59 8.10
CA TRP A 41 -7.19 20.17 6.79
C TRP A 41 -8.66 19.73 6.85
N PRO A 42 -9.59 20.56 7.35
CA PRO A 42 -10.98 20.17 7.53
C PRO A 42 -11.64 19.85 6.18
N GLY A 43 -12.14 18.62 6.01
CA GLY A 43 -12.80 18.17 4.78
C GLY A 43 -11.85 17.79 3.64
N GLU A 44 -10.54 17.94 3.83
CA GLU A 44 -9.51 17.57 2.83
C GLU A 44 -8.80 16.25 3.18
N VAL A 45 -8.93 15.79 4.42
CA VAL A 45 -8.38 14.51 4.87
C VAL A 45 -9.47 13.57 5.36
N PHE A 46 -9.26 12.27 5.15
CA PHE A 46 -10.18 11.22 5.56
C PHE A 46 -9.44 10.00 6.12
N GLY A 47 -10.22 9.05 6.66
CA GLY A 47 -9.71 7.73 7.03
C GLY A 47 -8.71 7.71 8.17
N ALA A 48 -8.81 8.65 9.11
CA ALA A 48 -7.94 8.69 10.29
C ALA A 48 -8.00 7.34 11.04
N THR A 49 -6.84 6.76 11.27
CA THR A 49 -6.72 5.47 11.96
C THR A 49 -5.34 5.30 12.58
N TRP A 50 -5.15 4.22 13.34
CA TRP A 50 -3.88 3.91 13.99
C TRP A 50 -3.66 2.42 14.22
N ILE A 51 -2.39 2.00 14.23
CA ILE A 51 -1.96 0.61 14.46
C ILE A 51 -0.72 0.59 15.35
N THR A 52 -0.67 -0.34 16.31
CA THR A 52 0.50 -0.56 17.18
C THR A 52 1.60 -1.36 16.49
N TRP A 53 2.83 -1.25 16.97
CA TRP A 53 3.93 -2.11 16.48
C TRP A 53 3.66 -3.59 16.78
N ALA A 54 3.05 -3.89 17.93
CA ALA A 54 2.62 -5.25 18.28
C ALA A 54 1.61 -5.83 17.27
N GLU A 55 0.68 -5.03 16.77
CA GLU A 55 -0.25 -5.44 15.71
C GLU A 55 0.47 -5.64 14.39
N VAL A 56 1.36 -4.70 13.99
CA VAL A 56 2.17 -4.80 12.77
C VAL A 56 2.97 -6.11 12.73
N LYS A 57 3.58 -6.52 13.85
CA LYS A 57 4.34 -7.78 13.95
C LYS A 57 3.50 -9.04 13.80
N ARG A 58 2.20 -8.96 14.08
CA ARG A 58 1.25 -10.09 13.96
C ARG A 58 0.60 -10.18 12.59
N VAL A 59 0.82 -9.20 11.72
CA VAL A 59 0.27 -9.18 10.36
C VAL A 59 0.80 -10.38 9.58
N ASP A 60 -0.12 -11.13 8.99
CA ASP A 60 0.23 -12.07 7.93
C ASP A 60 0.53 -11.28 6.65
N TRP A 61 1.81 -11.01 6.41
CA TRP A 61 2.28 -10.28 5.22
C TRP A 61 2.13 -11.07 3.92
N ASP A 62 1.89 -12.37 4.02
CA ASP A 62 1.60 -13.28 2.91
C ASP A 62 0.10 -13.32 2.57
N GLU A 63 -0.78 -12.72 3.39
CA GLU A 63 -2.23 -12.68 3.16
C GLU A 63 -2.51 -12.09 1.75
N PRO A 64 -3.18 -12.84 0.87
CA PRO A 64 -3.56 -12.34 -0.44
C PRO A 64 -4.75 -11.37 -0.33
N ALA A 65 -4.85 -10.46 -1.28
CA ALA A 65 -6.02 -9.63 -1.48
C ALA A 65 -7.26 -10.49 -1.77
N GLU A 66 -8.43 -9.98 -1.39
CA GLU A 66 -9.71 -10.69 -1.58
C GLU A 66 -9.98 -10.94 -3.06
N THR A 67 -9.58 -9.99 -3.90
CA THR A 67 -9.75 -10.03 -5.36
C THR A 67 -8.46 -9.64 -6.06
N ILE A 68 -8.41 -9.93 -7.37
CA ILE A 68 -7.32 -9.53 -8.27
C ILE A 68 -7.10 -8.01 -8.18
N ASP A 69 -5.83 -7.58 -8.16
CA ASP A 69 -5.50 -6.16 -8.23
C ASP A 69 -6.03 -5.61 -9.55
N ARG A 70 -6.72 -4.48 -9.44
CA ARG A 70 -7.22 -3.74 -10.60
C ARG A 70 -6.10 -3.42 -11.58
N ARG A 71 -4.87 -3.26 -11.10
CA ARG A 71 -3.70 -2.93 -11.92
C ARG A 71 -2.94 -4.19 -12.31
N VAL A 72 -2.46 -4.24 -13.56
CA VAL A 72 -1.50 -5.26 -13.96
C VAL A 72 -0.13 -5.00 -13.33
N HIS A 73 0.56 -6.09 -13.00
CA HIS A 73 1.87 -6.10 -12.36
C HIS A 73 2.95 -6.24 -13.41
N ARG A 74 3.98 -5.39 -13.34
CA ARG A 74 5.08 -5.39 -14.29
C ARG A 74 6.23 -6.24 -13.78
N TYR A 75 6.71 -7.13 -14.65
CA TYR A 75 7.84 -8.00 -14.45
C TYR A 75 8.83 -7.81 -15.59
N GLN A 76 10.12 -7.98 -15.30
CA GLN A 76 11.17 -8.10 -16.30
C GLN A 76 11.53 -9.58 -16.41
N ARG A 77 11.51 -10.10 -17.64
CA ARG A 77 12.07 -11.42 -17.93
C ARG A 77 13.60 -11.34 -17.83
N THR A 78 14.18 -12.21 -17.02
CA THR A 78 15.62 -12.40 -16.83
C THR A 78 15.97 -13.86 -17.10
N ALA A 79 17.27 -14.19 -17.16
CA ALA A 79 17.71 -15.57 -17.32
C ALA A 79 17.21 -16.49 -16.17
N ASP A 80 17.00 -15.93 -14.98
CA ASP A 80 16.58 -16.64 -13.77
C ASP A 80 15.04 -16.65 -13.57
N GLY A 81 14.28 -16.08 -14.51
CA GLY A 81 12.81 -16.04 -14.46
C GLY A 81 12.23 -14.62 -14.49
N LEU A 82 11.12 -14.40 -13.79
CA LEU A 82 10.44 -13.10 -13.76
C LEU A 82 10.87 -12.29 -12.52
N ARG A 83 11.51 -11.15 -12.74
CA ARG A 83 11.83 -10.19 -11.69
C ARG A 83 10.71 -9.15 -11.58
N TYR A 84 10.10 -9.02 -10.41
CA TYR A 84 9.09 -7.98 -10.19
C TYR A 84 9.72 -6.59 -10.32
N VAL A 85 9.10 -5.71 -11.12
CA VAL A 85 9.55 -4.34 -11.36
C VAL A 85 8.67 -3.34 -10.62
N GLY A 86 7.36 -3.60 -10.55
CA GLY A 86 6.43 -2.74 -9.85
C GLY A 86 4.99 -2.93 -10.29
N LYS A 87 4.10 -2.13 -9.72
CA LYS A 87 2.71 -2.02 -10.22
C LYS A 87 2.77 -1.12 -11.45
N ALA A 88 2.06 -1.47 -12.52
CA ALA A 88 2.14 -0.70 -13.75
C ALA A 88 1.73 0.76 -13.47
N VAL A 89 2.70 1.65 -13.60
CA VAL A 89 2.49 3.06 -13.86
C VAL A 89 2.18 3.14 -15.35
N TRP A 90 1.19 3.94 -15.74
CA TRP A 90 0.77 4.12 -17.12
C TRP A 90 1.98 4.53 -17.99
N ASP A 91 2.56 3.56 -18.71
CA ASP A 91 3.66 3.76 -19.65
C ASP A 91 3.29 3.19 -21.03
N ALA A 92 4.05 3.54 -22.07
CA ALA A 92 3.74 3.12 -23.44
C ALA A 92 3.67 1.59 -23.60
N GLY A 93 4.47 0.84 -22.82
CA GLY A 93 4.44 -0.62 -22.82
C GLY A 93 3.16 -1.19 -22.20
N HIS A 94 2.58 -0.51 -21.20
CA HIS A 94 1.27 -0.87 -20.63
C HIS A 94 0.14 -0.71 -21.64
N ALA A 95 0.10 0.41 -22.36
CA ALA A 95 -0.92 0.66 -23.38
C ALA A 95 -0.82 -0.33 -24.56
N GLU A 96 0.40 -0.64 -24.99
CA GLU A 96 0.67 -1.67 -26.00
C GLU A 96 0.22 -3.06 -25.51
N ALA A 97 0.55 -3.43 -24.28
CA ALA A 97 0.19 -4.72 -23.70
C ALA A 97 -1.32 -4.94 -23.61
N LEU A 98 -2.09 -3.90 -23.30
CA LEU A 98 -3.55 -3.99 -23.14
C LEU A 98 -4.32 -3.73 -24.45
N GLY A 99 -3.64 -3.31 -25.52
CA GLY A 99 -4.27 -3.01 -26.81
C GLY A 99 -5.25 -1.83 -26.77
N THR A 100 -5.22 -1.02 -25.71
CA THR A 100 -6.09 0.15 -25.52
C THR A 100 -5.24 1.40 -25.31
N PRO A 101 -5.19 2.30 -26.30
CA PRO A 101 -4.43 3.56 -26.19
C PRO A 101 -4.98 4.54 -25.16
N ASP A 102 -6.30 4.50 -24.87
CA ASP A 102 -7.01 5.65 -24.29
C ASP A 102 -8.10 5.35 -23.25
N SER A 103 -8.32 4.10 -22.80
CA SER A 103 -9.40 3.87 -21.84
C SER A 103 -8.93 3.92 -20.38
N ILE A 104 -9.29 5.01 -19.71
CA ILE A 104 -9.60 5.09 -18.26
C ILE A 104 -10.82 4.19 -17.93
N SER A 105 -11.03 3.11 -18.69
CA SER A 105 -12.00 2.11 -18.30
C SER A 105 -11.37 1.41 -17.12
N ASP A 106 -11.90 1.74 -15.95
CA ASP A 106 -11.91 0.91 -14.75
C ASP A 106 -11.60 -0.53 -15.15
N PRO A 107 -10.44 -1.09 -14.74
CA PRO A 107 -9.88 -2.28 -15.35
C PRO A 107 -10.98 -3.31 -15.45
N VAL A 108 -11.23 -3.70 -16.70
CA VAL A 108 -12.36 -4.56 -17.10
C VAL A 108 -12.55 -5.58 -16.00
N GLU A 109 -13.69 -5.54 -15.33
CA GLU A 109 -14.04 -6.57 -14.36
C GLU A 109 -13.77 -7.93 -15.02
N GLY A 110 -12.83 -8.69 -14.47
CA GLY A 110 -12.71 -10.10 -14.80
C GLY A 110 -11.58 -10.55 -15.72
N TRP A 111 -10.42 -9.89 -15.76
CA TRP A 111 -9.22 -10.62 -16.20
C TRP A 111 -8.99 -11.83 -15.28
N PRO A 112 -8.91 -13.07 -15.79
CA PRO A 112 -8.59 -14.22 -14.97
C PRO A 112 -7.24 -14.04 -14.26
N GLU A 113 -7.15 -14.52 -13.03
CA GLU A 113 -5.87 -14.53 -12.30
C GLU A 113 -4.83 -15.33 -13.09
N GLY A 114 -3.64 -14.74 -13.27
CA GLY A 114 -2.56 -15.32 -14.06
C GLY A 114 -2.57 -14.92 -15.54
N THR A 115 -3.50 -14.07 -15.99
CA THR A 115 -3.44 -13.52 -17.35
C THR A 115 -2.15 -12.74 -17.56
N GLU A 116 -1.43 -13.03 -18.64
CA GLU A 116 -0.14 -12.42 -18.97
C GLU A 116 -0.15 -11.77 -20.35
N TRP A 117 0.52 -10.63 -20.44
CA TRP A 117 0.84 -9.93 -21.68
C TRP A 117 2.33 -9.67 -21.73
N THR A 118 2.95 -9.85 -22.88
CA THR A 118 4.40 -9.65 -23.06
C THR A 118 4.64 -8.56 -24.08
N VAL A 119 5.46 -7.56 -23.72
CA VAL A 119 5.98 -6.52 -24.61
C VAL A 119 7.50 -6.52 -24.49
N GLY A 120 8.17 -7.06 -25.52
CA GLY A 120 9.61 -7.35 -25.46
C GLY A 120 9.94 -8.28 -24.28
N ASP A 121 10.87 -7.85 -23.43
CA ASP A 121 11.25 -8.57 -22.19
C ASP A 121 10.40 -8.18 -20.97
N THR A 122 9.39 -7.32 -21.14
CA THR A 122 8.47 -6.94 -20.06
C THR A 122 7.25 -7.85 -20.08
N VAL A 123 6.89 -8.40 -18.92
CA VAL A 123 5.66 -9.17 -18.72
C VAL A 123 4.72 -8.38 -17.80
N PHE A 124 3.49 -8.19 -18.24
CA PHE A 124 2.39 -7.66 -17.45
C PHE A 124 1.51 -8.82 -17.00
N ARG A 125 1.11 -8.84 -15.73
CA ARG A 125 0.29 -9.94 -15.17
C ARG A 125 -0.86 -9.42 -14.33
N ALA A 126 -2.07 -9.95 -14.55
CA ALA A 126 -3.21 -9.76 -13.65
C ALA A 126 -3.16 -10.80 -12.52
N GLN A 127 -3.11 -10.36 -11.26
CA GLN A 127 -2.98 -11.27 -10.12
C GLN A 127 -3.48 -10.65 -8.82
N LYS A 128 -3.72 -11.48 -7.80
CA LYS A 128 -3.85 -10.98 -6.43
C LYS A 128 -2.50 -10.53 -5.92
N ILE A 129 -2.51 -9.41 -5.19
CA ILE A 129 -1.33 -8.99 -4.42
C ILE A 129 -1.36 -9.59 -3.02
N ARG A 130 -0.19 -9.67 -2.40
CA ARG A 130 -0.05 -9.88 -0.95
C ARG A 130 0.15 -8.55 -0.25
N ARG A 131 -0.05 -8.51 1.06
CA ARG A 131 0.16 -7.28 1.86
C ARG A 131 1.56 -6.70 1.70
N ARG A 132 2.58 -7.55 1.67
CA ARG A 132 3.97 -7.09 1.47
C ARG A 132 4.20 -6.35 0.15
N ASP A 133 3.37 -6.58 -0.87
CA ASP A 133 3.51 -5.92 -2.17
C ASP A 133 2.99 -4.47 -2.13
N ALA A 134 2.20 -4.12 -1.11
CA ALA A 134 1.76 -2.75 -0.85
C ALA A 134 2.82 -1.93 -0.08
N VAL A 135 3.72 -2.59 0.66
CA VAL A 135 4.78 -1.97 1.46
C VAL A 135 6.11 -2.70 1.21
N GLN A 136 6.64 -2.52 0.00
CA GLN A 136 7.82 -3.27 -0.45
C GLN A 136 9.04 -3.04 0.47
N PRO A 137 9.85 -4.08 0.72
CA PRO A 137 11.13 -3.94 1.41
C PRO A 137 12.01 -2.88 0.73
N GLY A 138 12.57 -1.95 1.51
CA GLY A 138 13.37 -0.85 0.97
C GLY A 138 12.58 0.24 0.22
N GLY A 139 11.24 0.16 0.20
CA GLY A 139 10.37 1.19 -0.35
C GLY A 139 10.15 2.37 0.61
N GLU A 140 9.22 3.25 0.25
CA GLU A 140 8.92 4.50 0.96
C GLU A 140 8.52 4.31 2.44
N TRP A 141 8.00 3.12 2.79
CA TRP A 141 7.59 2.78 4.15
C TRP A 141 8.74 2.26 5.03
N GLN A 142 9.89 1.90 4.44
CA GLN A 142 11.02 1.37 5.19
C GLN A 142 11.48 2.31 6.33
N PRO A 143 11.63 3.63 6.11
CA PRO A 143 12.01 4.54 7.20
C PRO A 143 10.98 4.58 8.34
N VAL A 144 9.68 4.47 8.02
CA VAL A 144 8.62 4.43 9.04
C VAL A 144 8.75 3.16 9.87
N TRP A 145 9.00 2.00 9.23
CA TRP A 145 9.12 0.73 9.94
C TRP A 145 10.35 0.72 10.85
N THR A 146 11.48 1.22 10.35
CA THR A 146 12.71 1.39 11.14
C THR A 146 12.47 2.29 12.36
N ALA A 147 11.74 3.39 12.19
CA ALA A 147 11.42 4.29 13.30
C ALA A 147 10.53 3.61 14.34
N MET A 148 9.48 2.90 13.91
CA MET A 148 8.60 2.17 14.81
C MET A 148 9.35 1.07 15.57
N GLU A 149 10.19 0.28 14.90
CA GLU A 149 11.01 -0.76 15.52
C GLU A 149 11.97 -0.20 16.57
N THR A 150 12.64 0.91 16.24
CA THR A 150 13.57 1.59 17.16
C THR A 150 12.83 2.08 18.41
N LEU A 151 11.69 2.73 18.24
CA LEU A 151 10.88 3.22 19.35
C LEU A 151 10.30 2.07 20.18
N ALA A 152 9.89 0.98 19.54
CA ALA A 152 9.33 -0.18 20.21
C ALA A 152 10.38 -0.89 21.06
N SER A 153 11.63 -0.93 20.60
CA SER A 153 12.76 -1.45 21.38
C SER A 153 13.01 -0.65 22.67
N LEU A 154 12.64 0.64 22.70
CA LEU A 154 12.81 1.52 23.87
C LEU A 154 11.58 1.55 24.79
N HIS A 155 10.38 1.39 24.22
CA HIS A 155 9.13 1.68 24.93
C HIS A 155 8.17 0.48 25.01
N GLY A 156 8.46 -0.63 24.32
CA GLY A 156 7.60 -1.80 24.20
C GLY A 156 6.67 -1.73 22.98
N ASP A 157 6.42 -2.88 22.36
CA ASP A 157 5.66 -3.03 21.11
C ASP A 157 4.22 -2.45 21.18
N ASP A 158 3.56 -2.57 22.34
CA ASP A 158 2.19 -2.06 22.55
C ASP A 158 2.13 -0.53 22.76
N ASN A 159 3.27 0.10 23.09
CA ASN A 159 3.34 1.53 23.45
C ASN A 159 3.75 2.44 22.29
N VAL A 160 3.97 1.85 21.11
CA VAL A 160 4.32 2.56 19.86
C VAL A 160 3.24 2.33 18.85
N ARG A 161 2.72 3.44 18.29
CA ARG A 161 1.68 3.40 17.28
C ARG A 161 1.95 4.38 16.15
N LEU A 162 1.62 3.93 14.96
CA LEU A 162 1.53 4.74 13.77
C LEU A 162 0.11 5.32 13.71
N VAL A 163 0.00 6.64 13.59
CA VAL A 163 -1.26 7.33 13.33
C VAL A 163 -1.20 7.92 11.93
N VAL A 164 -2.19 7.63 11.10
CA VAL A 164 -2.23 8.08 9.70
C VAL A 164 -3.61 8.60 9.34
N TRP A 165 -3.62 9.49 8.34
CA TRP A 165 -4.79 9.93 7.60
C TRP A 165 -4.38 10.17 6.15
N PHE A 166 -5.37 10.20 5.27
CA PHE A 166 -5.16 10.27 3.83
C PHE A 166 -5.76 11.55 3.28
N ASP A 167 -5.11 12.12 2.27
CA ASP A 167 -5.70 13.19 1.49
C ASP A 167 -6.71 12.64 0.48
N ASN A 168 -7.71 13.47 0.18
CA ASN A 168 -8.70 13.21 -0.87
C ASN A 168 -8.10 13.26 -2.28
#